data_AF-A0AAV0XZR4-F1
#
_entry.id   AF-A0AAV0XZR4-F1
#
_cell.length_a   1.000
_cell.length_b   1.000
_cell.length_c   1.000
_cell.angle_alpha   90.00
_cell.angle_beta   90.00
_cell.angle_gamma   90.00
#
_symmetry.space_group_name_H-M   'P 1'
#
loop_
_entity.id
_entity.type
_entity.pdbx_description
1 polymer ?
#
loop_
_entity_poly.entity_id
_entity_poly.type
_entity_poly.pdbx_seq_one_letter_code
_entity_poly.pdbx_strand_id
1 'polypeptide(L)'
;MQRAVVSKGFQSIYDNINKSVCYLNIKNCDFGIGYNQAILNINLSPENKICIETRAFHFIKELLQEIKKRLPDNLEFFKKLKLFSPAQCLNQINTPFSDLPFINIFLNQTDFILVGTQWDKLVTVTWKMYLNEKELHDSHQFWPKVYNYQDAGGNYAFRELAGFVLKILSLPSSNAVVERVFSIMNTVKTKARNRINTKMLDALLRIKCTFISTNKCCTTFSPSKLMYDKFNSEIMYKCVNNVNTVNNVIDEELLTDELVDIVNEISLPDFYD
;
A
#
# COMPACT_ATOMS: atom_id res chain seq x y z
N MET A 1 2.97 8.76 -28.45
CA MET A 1 3.22 10.07 -27.81
C MET A 1 2.03 10.40 -26.91
N GLN A 2 1.92 9.73 -25.76
CA GLN A 2 0.79 9.87 -24.83
C GLN A 2 1.01 11.10 -23.95
N ARG A 3 0.14 12.09 -24.08
CA ARG A 3 0.08 13.24 -23.17
C ARG A 3 -0.31 12.72 -21.79
N ALA A 4 0.60 12.90 -20.82
CA ALA A 4 0.29 12.75 -19.41
C ALA A 4 -0.83 13.73 -19.06
N VAL A 5 -2.03 13.22 -18.81
CA VAL A 5 -3.16 14.01 -18.33
C VAL A 5 -3.16 13.90 -16.81
N VAL A 6 -2.42 14.81 -16.16
CA VAL A 6 -2.43 14.97 -14.71
C VAL A 6 -3.44 16.06 -14.34
N SER A 7 -4.25 15.86 -13.30
CA SER A 7 -5.21 16.88 -12.83
C SER A 7 -4.60 18.28 -12.70
N LYS A 8 -5.29 19.27 -13.29
CA LYS A 8 -4.83 20.64 -13.49
C LYS A 8 -4.37 21.42 -12.24
N GLY A 9 -4.71 20.97 -11.03
CA GLY A 9 -4.27 21.60 -9.77
C GLY A 9 -3.09 20.91 -9.06
N PHE A 10 -2.85 19.63 -9.33
CA PHE A 10 -1.76 18.89 -8.67
C PHE A 10 -0.44 19.12 -9.40
N GLN A 11 -0.47 19.25 -10.73
CA GLN A 11 0.71 19.55 -11.53
C GLN A 11 1.27 20.95 -11.25
N SER A 12 0.39 21.94 -11.06
CA SER A 12 0.84 23.29 -10.69
C SER A 12 1.52 23.30 -9.32
N ILE A 13 1.02 22.55 -8.34
CA ILE A 13 1.69 22.34 -7.06
C ILE A 13 3.03 21.61 -7.26
N TYR A 14 3.05 20.55 -8.07
CA TYR A 14 4.22 19.73 -8.40
C TYR A 14 5.37 20.53 -9.02
N ASP A 15 5.03 21.46 -9.91
CA ASP A 15 5.95 22.35 -10.61
C ASP A 15 6.39 23.52 -9.72
N ASN A 16 5.54 23.93 -8.77
CA ASN A 16 5.81 25.05 -7.85
C ASN A 16 6.61 24.64 -6.60
N ILE A 17 6.57 23.37 -6.17
CA ILE A 17 7.41 22.84 -5.08
C ILE A 17 8.91 23.00 -5.41
N ASN A 18 9.28 22.96 -6.69
CA ASN A 18 10.66 23.15 -7.10
C ASN A 18 11.08 24.63 -7.22
N LYS A 19 10.12 25.57 -7.19
CA LYS A 19 10.38 27.00 -7.33
C LYS A 19 10.57 27.64 -5.97
N SER A 20 11.75 28.20 -5.72
CA SER A 20 12.06 28.94 -4.48
C SER A 20 11.12 30.13 -4.24
N VAL A 21 10.59 30.72 -5.31
CA VAL A 21 9.69 31.89 -5.28
C VAL A 21 8.31 31.56 -4.70
N CYS A 22 7.92 30.28 -4.69
CA CYS A 22 6.63 29.84 -4.16
C CYS A 22 6.62 29.64 -2.64
N TYR A 23 7.78 29.75 -1.99
CA TYR A 23 7.90 29.63 -0.54
C TYR A 23 7.91 31.00 0.13
N LEU A 24 7.23 31.09 1.27
CA LEU A 24 7.33 32.24 2.16
C LEU A 24 8.76 32.37 2.68
N ASN A 25 9.19 33.60 2.93
CA ASN A 25 10.44 33.85 3.64
C ASN A 25 10.32 33.26 5.06
N ILE A 26 11.40 32.70 5.60
CA ILE A 26 11.47 32.06 6.92
C ILE A 26 10.89 32.97 8.01
N LYS A 27 11.09 34.29 7.91
CA LYS A 27 10.54 35.27 8.86
C LYS A 27 9.01 35.37 8.87
N ASN A 28 8.37 34.95 7.78
CA ASN A 28 6.92 34.96 7.59
C ASN A 28 6.32 33.56 7.73
N CYS A 29 7.12 32.55 8.06
CA CYS A 29 6.64 31.20 8.32
C CYS A 29 6.06 31.12 9.74
N ASP A 30 4.85 30.59 9.85
CA ASP A 30 4.25 30.27 11.14
C ASP A 30 4.73 28.88 11.59
N PHE A 31 5.51 28.84 12.67
CA PHE A 31 6.01 27.61 13.29
C PHE A 31 5.08 27.09 14.39
N GLY A 32 3.96 27.78 14.66
CA GLY A 32 2.93 27.37 15.60
C GLY A 32 3.17 27.81 17.05
N ILE A 33 2.09 27.78 17.83
CA ILE A 33 2.03 28.30 19.20
C ILE A 33 2.97 27.52 20.14
N GLY A 34 3.07 26.20 20.00
CA GLY A 34 3.92 25.35 20.85
C GLY A 34 5.41 25.67 20.70
N TYR A 35 5.86 25.98 19.48
CA TYR A 35 7.23 26.43 19.23
C TYR A 35 7.50 27.79 19.87
N ASN A 36 6.56 28.74 19.70
CA ASN A 36 6.68 30.08 20.29
C ASN A 36 6.77 30.02 21.82
N GLN A 37 5.99 29.16 22.48
CA GLN A 37 6.07 28.92 23.93
C GLN A 37 7.41 28.30 24.34
N ALA A 38 7.91 27.31 23.59
CA ALA A 38 9.19 26.67 23.89
C ALA A 38 10.38 27.64 23.80
N ILE A 39 10.37 28.57 22.84
CA ILE A 39 11.42 29.60 22.71
C ILE A 39 11.42 30.57 23.86
N LEU A 40 10.25 31.01 24.31
CA LEU A 40 10.12 31.92 25.46
C LEU A 40 10.70 31.29 26.73
N ASN A 41 10.58 29.98 26.89
CA ASN A 41 11.07 29.26 28.06
C ASN A 41 12.58 28.99 28.05
N ILE A 42 13.21 28.86 26.87
CA ILE A 42 14.60 28.40 26.75
C ILE A 42 15.60 29.57 26.54
N ASN A 43 15.12 30.77 26.23
CA ASN A 43 15.93 31.99 26.03
C ASN A 43 17.14 31.76 25.09
N LEU A 44 16.84 31.33 23.86
CA LEU A 44 17.85 31.03 22.83
C LEU A 44 18.43 32.30 22.20
N SER A 45 19.70 32.23 21.80
CA SER A 45 20.32 33.27 20.97
C SER A 45 19.59 33.40 19.62
N PRO A 46 19.55 34.62 19.03
CA PRO A 46 18.83 34.86 17.78
C PRO A 46 19.39 34.04 16.61
N GLU A 47 20.69 33.76 16.60
CA GLU A 47 21.34 32.91 15.59
C GLU A 47 20.86 31.46 15.67
N ASN A 48 20.76 30.90 16.88
CA ASN A 48 20.27 29.54 17.07
C ASN A 48 18.79 29.42 16.71
N LYS A 49 17.98 30.46 16.98
CA LYS A 49 16.58 30.53 16.56
C LYS A 49 16.46 30.44 15.03
N ILE A 50 17.18 31.30 14.30
CA ILE A 50 17.17 31.29 12.83
C ILE A 50 17.65 29.93 12.29
N CYS A 51 18.66 29.32 12.92
CA CYS A 51 19.14 27.99 12.54
C CYS A 51 18.04 26.92 12.67
N ILE A 52 17.29 26.91 13.77
CA ILE A 52 16.19 25.97 14.01
C ILE A 52 15.06 26.19 13.00
N GLU A 53 14.65 27.44 12.76
CA GLU A 53 13.60 27.80 11.80
C GLU A 53 13.97 27.40 10.38
N THR A 54 15.22 27.64 9.99
CA THR A 54 15.77 27.23 8.69
C THR A 54 15.76 25.72 8.54
N ARG A 55 16.15 24.98 9.58
CA ARG A 55 16.13 23.50 9.56
C ARG A 55 14.71 22.96 9.48
N ALA A 56 13.77 23.53 10.24
CA ALA A 56 12.37 23.13 10.20
C ALA A 56 11.75 23.37 8.81
N PHE A 57 12.03 24.55 8.23
CA PHE A 57 11.61 24.87 6.87
C PHE A 57 12.21 23.89 5.84
N HIS A 58 13.52 23.64 5.90
CA HIS A 58 14.18 22.67 5.03
C HIS A 58 13.61 21.27 5.19
N PHE A 59 13.33 20.84 6.43
CA PHE A 59 12.72 19.54 6.69
C PHE A 59 11.35 19.41 6.02
N ILE A 60 10.48 20.42 6.12
CA ILE A 60 9.17 20.42 5.45
C ILE A 60 9.35 20.41 3.93
N LYS A 61 10.31 21.17 3.41
CA LYS A 61 10.63 21.20 1.98
C LYS A 61 11.07 19.83 1.46
N GLU A 62 12.00 19.18 2.14
CA GLU A 62 12.46 17.83 1.80
C GLU A 62 11.32 16.80 1.95
N LEU A 63 10.49 16.92 2.98
CA LEU A 63 9.30 16.07 3.16
C LEU A 63 8.37 16.15 1.94
N LEU A 64 8.09 17.36 1.43
CA LEU A 64 7.28 17.54 0.22
C LEU A 64 7.91 16.89 -1.01
N GLN A 65 9.25 16.96 -1.15
CA GLN A 65 9.97 16.30 -2.24
C GLN A 65 9.97 14.78 -2.13
N GLU A 66 10.05 14.23 -0.92
CA GLU A 66 9.98 12.78 -0.70
C GLU A 66 8.55 12.25 -0.91
N ILE A 67 7.52 13.00 -0.51
CA ILE A 67 6.12 12.68 -0.84
C ILE A 67 5.93 12.68 -2.36
N LYS A 68 6.50 13.67 -3.05
CA LYS A 68 6.50 13.76 -4.52
C LYS A 68 7.07 12.51 -5.19
N LYS A 69 8.21 12.01 -4.71
CA LYS A 69 8.85 10.78 -5.25
C LYS A 69 8.04 9.51 -4.99
N ARG A 70 7.28 9.47 -3.88
CA ARG A 70 6.55 8.27 -3.44
C ARG A 70 5.13 8.17 -4.00
N LEU A 71 4.55 9.28 -4.44
CA LEU A 71 3.26 9.29 -5.12
C LEU A 71 3.42 8.67 -6.50
N PRO A 72 2.58 7.70 -6.87
CA PRO A 72 2.75 7.04 -8.15
C PRO A 72 2.18 7.91 -9.29
N ASP A 73 2.78 7.82 -10.48
CA ASP A 73 2.38 8.63 -11.65
C ASP A 73 0.93 8.36 -12.10
N ASN A 74 0.38 7.19 -11.73
CA ASN A 74 -0.97 6.74 -12.06
C ASN A 74 -2.05 7.27 -11.09
N LEU A 75 -1.83 8.43 -10.47
CA LEU A 75 -2.77 9.12 -9.57
C LEU A 75 -4.21 9.22 -10.12
N GLU A 76 -4.38 9.37 -11.43
CA GLU A 76 -5.71 9.40 -12.06
C GLU A 76 -6.49 8.10 -11.86
N PHE A 77 -5.82 6.95 -11.89
CA PHE A 77 -6.46 5.67 -11.59
C PHE A 77 -6.88 5.57 -10.12
N PHE A 78 -6.04 6.08 -9.21
CA PHE A 78 -6.38 6.15 -7.79
C PHE A 78 -7.55 7.11 -7.51
N LYS A 79 -7.66 8.21 -8.26
CA LYS A 79 -8.84 9.09 -8.17
C LYS A 79 -10.12 8.39 -8.59
N LYS A 80 -10.05 7.50 -9.60
CA LYS A 80 -11.19 6.69 -9.99
C LYS A 80 -11.62 5.70 -8.90
N LEU A 81 -10.74 5.33 -7.96
CA LEU A 81 -11.16 4.52 -6.80
C LEU A 81 -12.18 5.22 -5.90
N LYS A 82 -12.25 6.55 -5.97
CA LYS A 82 -13.29 7.32 -5.27
C LYS A 82 -14.70 6.85 -5.66
N LEU A 83 -14.88 6.33 -6.88
CA LEU A 83 -16.16 5.81 -7.36
C LEU A 83 -16.69 4.64 -6.52
N PHE A 84 -15.79 3.90 -5.87
CA PHE A 84 -16.15 2.81 -4.95
C PHE A 84 -16.44 3.28 -3.53
N SER A 85 -16.35 4.59 -3.25
CA SER A 85 -16.79 5.10 -1.95
C SER A 85 -18.31 4.99 -1.82
N PRO A 86 -18.84 4.62 -0.64
CA PRO A 86 -20.30 4.50 -0.42
C PRO A 86 -21.06 5.75 -0.85
N ALA A 87 -20.49 6.94 -0.60
CA ALA A 87 -21.08 8.22 -0.97
C ALA A 87 -21.19 8.44 -2.49
N GLN A 88 -20.40 7.74 -3.31
CA GLN A 88 -20.46 7.84 -4.78
C GLN A 88 -21.21 6.65 -5.40
N CYS A 89 -20.99 5.42 -4.93
CA CYS A 89 -21.64 4.24 -5.50
C CYS A 89 -23.13 4.14 -5.17
N LEU A 90 -23.59 4.73 -4.05
CA LEU A 90 -25.00 4.73 -3.64
C LEU A 90 -25.79 5.92 -4.20
N ASN A 91 -25.17 6.82 -4.96
CA ASN A 91 -25.90 7.91 -5.61
C ASN A 91 -26.80 7.37 -6.73
N GLN A 92 -27.99 7.96 -6.87
CA GLN A 92 -28.94 7.58 -7.93
C GLN A 92 -28.42 7.88 -9.35
N ILE A 93 -27.49 8.83 -9.47
CA ILE A 93 -26.71 9.10 -10.68
C ILE A 93 -25.33 8.49 -10.44
N ASN A 94 -25.25 7.16 -10.36
CA ASN A 94 -23.97 6.47 -10.23
C ASN A 94 -23.26 6.41 -11.60
N THR A 95 -21.95 6.23 -11.55
CA THR A 95 -21.14 6.04 -12.76
C THR A 95 -21.54 4.73 -13.43
N PRO A 96 -21.74 4.71 -14.76
CA PRO A 96 -22.11 3.49 -15.46
C PRO A 96 -21.00 2.44 -15.29
N PHE A 97 -21.39 1.17 -15.31
CA PHE A 97 -20.45 0.08 -15.11
C PHE A 97 -19.25 0.15 -16.05
N SER A 98 -19.44 0.54 -17.32
CA SER A 98 -18.38 0.69 -18.33
C SER A 98 -17.24 1.63 -17.94
N ASP A 99 -17.51 2.61 -17.09
CA ASP A 99 -16.59 3.68 -16.76
C ASP A 99 -15.82 3.40 -15.45
N LEU A 100 -16.11 2.26 -14.80
CA LEU A 100 -15.39 1.85 -13.60
C LEU A 100 -13.92 1.52 -13.92
N PRO A 101 -13.01 1.81 -12.99
CA PRO A 101 -11.59 1.55 -13.20
C PRO A 101 -11.29 0.04 -13.07
N PHE A 102 -10.28 -0.41 -13.81
CA PHE A 102 -9.70 -1.76 -13.73
C PHE A 102 -10.61 -2.94 -14.06
N ILE A 103 -11.77 -2.71 -14.69
CA ILE A 103 -12.68 -3.77 -15.13
C ILE A 103 -11.96 -4.78 -16.01
N ASN A 104 -11.29 -4.31 -17.07
CA ASN A 104 -10.61 -5.18 -18.05
C ASN A 104 -9.35 -5.88 -17.49
N ILE A 105 -8.92 -5.53 -16.26
CA ILE A 105 -7.71 -6.07 -15.63
C ILE A 105 -8.05 -7.13 -14.59
N PHE A 106 -9.11 -6.91 -13.79
CA PHE A 106 -9.46 -7.81 -12.68
C PHE A 106 -10.73 -8.64 -12.91
N LEU A 107 -11.49 -8.38 -13.98
CA LEU A 107 -12.68 -9.17 -14.32
C LEU A 107 -12.46 -10.02 -15.56
N ASN A 108 -12.90 -11.27 -15.46
CA ASN A 108 -13.01 -12.16 -16.59
C ASN A 108 -14.21 -11.77 -17.45
N GLN A 109 -14.15 -12.06 -18.76
CA GLN A 109 -15.22 -11.74 -19.70
C GLN A 109 -16.59 -12.34 -19.30
N THR A 110 -16.57 -13.51 -18.65
CA THR A 110 -17.76 -14.20 -18.16
C THR A 110 -18.46 -13.46 -17.02
N ASP A 111 -17.70 -12.75 -16.20
CA ASP A 111 -18.21 -12.13 -14.96
C ASP A 111 -18.66 -10.68 -15.20
N PHE A 112 -18.31 -10.11 -16.36
CA PHE A 112 -18.62 -8.72 -16.72
C PHE A 112 -20.12 -8.43 -16.64
N ILE A 113 -20.94 -9.30 -17.23
CA ILE A 113 -22.40 -9.15 -17.24
C ILE A 113 -22.94 -9.28 -15.83
N LEU A 114 -22.48 -10.30 -15.08
CA LEU A 114 -22.95 -10.55 -13.72
C LEU A 114 -22.63 -9.36 -12.80
N VAL A 115 -21.39 -8.89 -12.80
CA VAL A 115 -20.95 -7.76 -11.97
C VAL A 115 -21.64 -6.45 -12.39
N GLY A 116 -21.84 -6.23 -13.69
CA GLY A 116 -22.62 -5.09 -14.19
C GLY A 116 -24.06 -5.09 -13.63
N THR A 117 -24.74 -6.23 -13.69
CA THR A 117 -26.11 -6.32 -13.13
C THR A 117 -26.14 -6.13 -11.61
N GLN A 118 -25.09 -6.56 -10.89
CA GLN A 118 -24.97 -6.33 -9.45
C GLN A 118 -24.71 -4.85 -9.12
N TRP A 119 -23.92 -4.16 -9.96
CA TRP A 119 -23.65 -2.72 -9.81
C TRP A 119 -24.92 -1.89 -9.95
N ASP A 120 -25.74 -2.17 -10.96
CA ASP A 120 -26.99 -1.44 -11.17
C ASP A 120 -28.00 -1.70 -10.03
N LYS A 121 -28.07 -2.95 -9.54
CA LYS A 121 -28.93 -3.33 -8.40
C LYS A 121 -28.49 -2.72 -7.08
N LEU A 122 -27.22 -2.34 -6.94
CA LEU A 122 -26.66 -1.83 -5.68
C LEU A 122 -27.42 -0.60 -5.17
N VAL A 123 -27.81 0.29 -6.09
CA VAL A 123 -28.51 1.56 -5.79
C VAL A 123 -29.97 1.32 -5.37
N THR A 124 -30.57 0.21 -5.81
CA THR A 124 -31.96 -0.12 -5.47
C THR A 124 -32.12 -0.53 -4.00
N VAL A 125 -31.05 -1.00 -3.36
CA VAL A 125 -31.09 -1.44 -1.96
C VAL A 125 -31.00 -0.24 -1.02
N THR A 126 -31.91 -0.18 -0.03
CA THR A 126 -31.88 0.87 1.01
C THR A 126 -30.89 0.49 2.11
N TRP A 127 -29.60 0.73 1.87
CA TRP A 127 -28.51 0.37 2.79
C TRP A 127 -28.60 1.02 4.18
N LYS A 128 -29.32 2.14 4.32
CA LYS A 128 -29.58 2.82 5.60
C LYS A 128 -30.34 1.94 6.60
N MET A 129 -31.07 0.92 6.14
CA MET A 129 -31.76 -0.02 7.03
C MET A 129 -30.85 -1.13 7.55
N TYR A 130 -29.72 -1.37 6.90
CA TYR A 130 -28.83 -2.50 7.17
C TYR A 130 -27.47 -2.09 7.75
N LEU A 131 -27.09 -0.81 7.61
CA LEU A 131 -25.78 -0.29 7.99
C LEU A 131 -25.92 0.98 8.83
N ASN A 132 -25.00 1.15 9.78
CA ASN A 132 -24.89 2.35 10.58
C ASN A 132 -24.27 3.51 9.78
N GLU A 133 -24.51 4.76 10.22
CA GLU A 133 -23.96 5.96 9.54
C GLU A 133 -22.43 5.91 9.39
N LYS A 134 -21.71 5.39 10.38
CA LYS A 134 -20.24 5.24 10.30
C LYS A 134 -19.81 4.29 9.19
N GLU A 135 -20.57 3.21 8.99
CA GLU A 135 -20.27 2.18 7.98
C GLU A 135 -20.62 2.67 6.57
N LEU A 136 -21.58 3.59 6.45
CA LEU A 136 -21.93 4.27 5.21
C LEU A 136 -20.92 5.35 4.80
N HIS A 137 -19.94 5.67 5.64
CA HIS A 137 -18.87 6.61 5.30
C HIS A 137 -17.50 5.95 5.15
N ASP A 138 -17.35 4.69 5.55
CA ASP A 138 -16.09 3.95 5.48
C ASP A 138 -16.15 2.81 4.44
N SER A 139 -15.45 2.99 3.33
CA SER A 139 -15.32 1.98 2.27
C SER A 139 -14.76 0.65 2.79
N HIS A 140 -13.88 0.66 3.79
CA HIS A 140 -13.26 -0.56 4.32
C HIS A 140 -14.24 -1.42 5.13
N GLN A 141 -15.29 -0.82 5.70
CA GLN A 141 -16.33 -1.53 6.44
C GLN A 141 -17.54 -1.86 5.57
N PHE A 142 -17.85 -0.98 4.60
CA PHE A 142 -18.97 -1.14 3.69
C PHE A 142 -18.86 -2.40 2.81
N TRP A 143 -17.78 -2.53 2.03
CA TRP A 143 -17.65 -3.61 1.04
C TRP A 143 -17.64 -5.04 1.64
N PRO A 144 -17.02 -5.30 2.80
CA PRO A 144 -17.16 -6.60 3.47
C PRO A 144 -18.60 -6.94 3.89
N LYS A 145 -19.42 -5.94 4.21
CA LYS A 145 -20.84 -6.13 4.53
C LYS A 145 -21.66 -6.41 3.27
N VAL A 146 -21.40 -5.67 2.19
CA VAL A 146 -22.01 -5.95 0.88
C VAL A 146 -21.65 -7.36 0.40
N TYR A 147 -20.42 -7.80 0.61
CA TYR A 147 -19.98 -9.16 0.27
C TYR A 147 -20.76 -10.26 1.00
N ASN A 148 -21.14 -10.00 2.26
CA ASN A 148 -21.90 -10.92 3.10
C ASN A 148 -23.41 -10.69 3.07
N TYR A 149 -23.89 -9.72 2.30
CA TYR A 149 -25.31 -9.43 2.19
C TYR A 149 -26.05 -10.58 1.50
N GLN A 150 -27.11 -11.07 2.17
CA GLN A 150 -27.99 -12.10 1.66
C GLN A 150 -29.35 -11.50 1.31
N ASP A 151 -29.91 -11.91 0.18
CA ASP A 151 -31.29 -11.58 -0.18
C ASP A 151 -32.30 -12.39 0.67
N ALA A 152 -33.59 -12.10 0.49
CA ALA A 152 -34.67 -12.82 1.17
C ALA A 152 -34.70 -14.34 0.85
N GLY A 153 -34.02 -14.77 -0.22
CA GLY A 153 -33.85 -16.17 -0.60
C GLY A 153 -32.58 -16.82 -0.05
N GLY A 154 -31.79 -16.11 0.77
CA GLY A 154 -30.53 -16.62 1.34
C GLY A 154 -29.35 -16.62 0.37
N ASN A 155 -29.50 -16.04 -0.84
CA ASN A 155 -28.44 -15.97 -1.83
C ASN A 155 -27.60 -14.70 -1.67
N TYR A 156 -26.31 -14.80 -1.97
CA TYR A 156 -25.41 -13.65 -1.90
C TYR A 156 -25.55 -12.78 -3.15
N ALA A 157 -26.36 -11.73 -3.06
CA ALA A 157 -26.74 -10.91 -4.20
C ALA A 157 -25.59 -10.09 -4.83
N PHE A 158 -24.55 -9.75 -4.05
CA PHE A 158 -23.47 -8.84 -4.46
C PHE A 158 -22.05 -9.39 -4.29
N ARG A 159 -21.90 -10.72 -4.15
CA ARG A 159 -20.63 -11.35 -3.82
C ARG A 159 -19.52 -11.05 -4.83
N GLU A 160 -19.83 -11.17 -6.12
CA GLU A 160 -18.84 -10.98 -7.18
C GLU A 160 -18.41 -9.52 -7.32
N LEU A 161 -19.37 -8.59 -7.25
CA LEU A 161 -19.09 -7.16 -7.24
C LEU A 161 -18.23 -6.77 -6.03
N ALA A 162 -18.64 -7.17 -4.82
CA ALA A 162 -17.89 -6.84 -3.63
C ALA A 162 -16.50 -7.49 -3.63
N GLY A 163 -16.37 -8.73 -4.15
CA GLY A 163 -15.09 -9.39 -4.33
C GLY A 163 -14.17 -8.63 -5.28
N PHE A 164 -14.69 -8.17 -6.43
CA PHE A 164 -13.96 -7.31 -7.37
C PHE A 164 -13.48 -6.01 -6.71
N VAL A 165 -14.36 -5.30 -6.01
CA VAL A 165 -14.00 -4.02 -5.38
C VAL A 165 -13.00 -4.23 -4.25
N LEU A 166 -13.16 -5.28 -3.43
CA LEU A 166 -12.21 -5.62 -2.37
C LEU A 166 -10.81 -5.95 -2.93
N LYS A 167 -10.72 -6.66 -4.07
CA LYS A 167 -9.43 -6.89 -4.75
C LYS A 167 -8.77 -5.57 -5.13
N ILE A 168 -9.53 -4.64 -5.72
CA ILE A 168 -9.00 -3.32 -6.10
C ILE A 168 -8.57 -2.50 -4.89
N LEU A 169 -9.38 -2.46 -3.83
CA LEU A 169 -9.08 -1.71 -2.61
C LEU A 169 -7.91 -2.32 -1.80
N SER A 170 -7.54 -3.58 -2.07
CA SER A 170 -6.37 -4.22 -1.48
C SER A 170 -5.05 -3.84 -2.14
N LEU A 171 -5.09 -3.16 -3.30
CA LEU A 171 -3.88 -2.77 -4.01
C LEU A 171 -3.13 -1.65 -3.25
N PRO A 172 -1.83 -1.82 -3.02
CA PRO A 172 -1.03 -0.78 -2.39
C PRO A 172 -0.99 0.46 -3.30
N SER A 173 -1.31 1.62 -2.72
CA SER A 173 -1.34 2.88 -3.46
C SER A 173 0.03 3.51 -3.72
N SER A 174 1.10 2.95 -3.16
CA SER A 174 2.47 3.42 -3.35
C SER A 174 3.49 2.37 -2.92
N ASN A 175 4.73 2.57 -3.36
CA ASN A 175 5.88 1.76 -2.96
C ASN A 175 6.25 1.92 -1.48
N ALA A 176 5.63 2.85 -0.74
CA ALA A 176 5.88 3.07 0.67
C ALA A 176 5.64 1.82 1.53
N VAL A 177 4.73 0.93 1.13
CA VAL A 177 4.50 -0.36 1.81
C VAL A 177 5.73 -1.25 1.68
N VAL A 178 6.33 -1.31 0.49
CA VAL A 178 7.55 -2.09 0.20
C VAL A 178 8.75 -1.48 0.93
N GLU A 179 8.92 -0.16 0.90
CA GLU A 179 9.97 0.54 1.66
C GLU A 179 9.88 0.27 3.16
N ARG A 180 8.66 0.21 3.71
CA ARG A 180 8.45 -0.14 5.12
C ARG A 180 8.94 -1.56 5.42
N VAL A 181 8.69 -2.52 4.53
CA VAL A 181 9.21 -3.89 4.67
C VAL A 181 10.74 -3.90 4.60
N PHE A 182 11.36 -3.10 3.71
CA PHE A 182 12.82 -2.97 3.68
C PHE A 182 13.39 -2.31 4.94
N SER A 183 12.69 -1.35 5.54
CA SER A 183 13.08 -0.80 6.84
C SER A 183 13.03 -1.84 7.96
N ILE A 184 12.00 -2.69 7.98
CA ILE A 184 11.92 -3.84 8.89
C ILE A 184 13.08 -4.80 8.62
N MET A 185 13.40 -5.05 7.35
CA MET A 185 14.55 -5.89 6.97
C MET A 185 15.86 -5.33 7.48
N ASN A 186 16.11 -4.02 7.38
CA ASN A 186 17.30 -3.38 7.93
C ASN A 186 17.37 -3.49 9.46
N THR A 187 16.22 -3.55 10.14
CA THR A 187 16.16 -3.83 11.59
C THR A 187 16.51 -5.28 11.90
N VAL A 188 16.14 -6.23 11.01
CA VAL A 188 16.45 -7.66 11.16
C VAL A 188 17.92 -7.94 10.79
N LYS A 189 18.43 -7.33 9.71
CA LYS A 189 19.82 -7.40 9.28
C LYS A 189 20.62 -6.25 9.87
N THR A 190 21.06 -6.43 11.12
CA THR A 190 21.97 -5.47 11.76
C THR A 190 23.40 -5.66 11.25
N LYS A 191 24.27 -4.66 11.46
CA LYS A 191 25.70 -4.76 11.09
C LYS A 191 26.40 -5.95 11.75
N ALA A 192 26.02 -6.29 12.99
CA ALA A 192 26.54 -7.46 13.71
C ALA A 192 25.92 -8.79 13.24
N ARG A 193 24.74 -8.76 12.61
CA ARG A 193 24.00 -9.95 12.13
C ARG A 193 23.67 -9.81 10.65
N ASN A 194 24.71 -9.63 9.83
CA ASN A 194 24.59 -9.46 8.38
C ASN A 194 24.54 -10.81 7.61
N ARG A 195 25.15 -11.87 8.16
CA ARG A 195 25.20 -13.21 7.55
C ARG A 195 24.00 -14.08 7.96
N ILE A 196 22.82 -13.76 7.40
CA ILE A 196 21.58 -14.54 7.60
C ILE A 196 21.20 -15.20 6.27
N ASN A 197 20.88 -16.49 6.30
CA ASN A 197 20.34 -17.22 5.15
C ASN A 197 19.01 -16.58 4.68
N THR A 198 18.77 -16.53 3.36
CA THR A 198 17.56 -15.97 2.76
C THR A 198 16.28 -16.60 3.29
N LYS A 199 16.22 -17.93 3.47
CA LYS A 199 15.05 -18.62 4.03
C LYS A 199 14.73 -18.19 5.46
N MET A 200 15.79 -18.04 6.27
CA MET A 200 15.66 -17.58 7.66
C MET A 200 15.27 -16.10 7.71
N LEU A 201 15.82 -15.27 6.83
CA LEU A 201 15.45 -13.88 6.71
C LEU A 201 13.98 -13.71 6.34
N ASP A 202 13.50 -14.44 5.33
CA ASP A 202 12.09 -14.42 4.91
C ASP A 202 11.16 -14.83 6.06
N ALA A 203 11.48 -15.92 6.76
CA ALA A 203 10.71 -16.36 7.92
C ALA A 203 10.66 -15.29 9.02
N LEU A 204 11.79 -14.66 9.35
CA LEU A 204 11.86 -13.58 10.34
C LEU A 204 11.07 -12.34 9.92
N LEU A 205 11.13 -11.97 8.64
CA LEU A 205 10.36 -10.87 8.08
C LEU A 205 8.86 -11.15 8.19
N ARG A 206 8.40 -12.33 7.79
CA ARG A 206 6.99 -12.74 7.91
C ARG A 206 6.50 -12.64 9.34
N ILE A 207 7.24 -13.20 10.30
CA ILE A 207 6.88 -13.14 11.73
C ILE A 207 6.74 -11.69 12.19
N LYS A 208 7.74 -10.83 11.89
CA LYS A 208 7.69 -9.41 12.28
C LYS A 208 6.54 -8.67 11.62
N CYS A 209 6.33 -8.85 10.32
CA CYS A 209 5.22 -8.21 9.61
C CYS A 209 3.86 -8.63 10.18
N THR A 210 3.68 -9.91 10.52
CA THR A 210 2.45 -10.41 11.17
C THR A 210 2.25 -9.81 12.56
N PHE A 211 3.31 -9.68 13.36
CA PHE A 211 3.21 -9.07 14.69
C PHE A 211 2.84 -7.59 14.61
N ILE A 212 3.40 -6.87 13.66
CA ILE A 212 3.05 -5.46 13.39
C ILE A 212 1.60 -5.35 12.92
N SER A 213 1.16 -6.18 11.98
CA SER A 213 -0.22 -6.10 11.46
C SER A 213 -1.28 -6.49 12.49
N THR A 214 -0.94 -7.40 13.41
CA THR A 214 -1.85 -7.84 14.49
C THR A 214 -1.72 -7.02 15.77
N ASN A 215 -0.82 -6.01 15.80
CA ASN A 215 -0.46 -5.26 17.01
C ASN A 215 -0.12 -6.15 18.21
N LYS A 216 0.54 -7.29 17.96
CA LYS A 216 0.97 -8.23 19.00
C LYS A 216 2.47 -8.08 19.23
N CYS A 217 2.88 -8.22 20.49
CA CYS A 217 4.27 -8.20 20.91
C CYS A 217 4.71 -9.62 21.29
N CYS A 218 6.02 -9.86 21.37
CA CYS A 218 6.57 -11.14 21.83
C CYS A 218 6.07 -11.56 23.22
N THR A 219 5.67 -10.59 24.05
CA THR A 219 5.11 -10.83 25.38
C THR A 219 3.67 -11.31 25.37
N THR A 220 2.91 -11.02 24.31
CA THR A 220 1.48 -11.38 24.19
C THR A 220 1.23 -12.53 23.22
N PHE A 221 2.28 -13.00 22.55
CA PHE A 221 2.18 -14.10 21.60
C PHE A 221 2.01 -15.44 22.33
N SER A 222 0.89 -16.10 22.07
CA SER A 222 0.65 -17.50 22.44
C SER A 222 0.68 -18.36 21.17
N PRO A 223 1.56 -19.39 21.09
CA PRO A 223 1.58 -20.31 19.96
C PRO A 223 0.27 -21.10 19.86
N SER A 224 -0.17 -21.38 18.63
CA SER A 224 -1.34 -22.25 18.41
C SER A 224 -0.98 -23.73 18.58
N LYS A 225 -1.97 -24.59 18.80
CA LYS A 225 -1.77 -26.05 18.88
C LYS A 225 -1.02 -26.60 17.65
N LEU A 226 -1.41 -26.13 16.46
CA LEU A 226 -0.73 -26.47 15.20
C LEU A 226 0.75 -26.08 15.16
N MET A 227 1.15 -24.99 15.85
CA MET A 227 2.56 -24.61 15.94
C MET A 227 3.34 -25.57 16.83
N TYR A 228 2.73 -26.03 17.94
CA TYR A 228 3.33 -27.04 18.81
C TYR A 228 3.48 -28.39 18.09
N ASP A 229 2.45 -28.82 17.34
CA ASP A 229 2.48 -30.08 16.59
C ASP A 229 3.61 -30.10 15.54
N LYS A 230 3.91 -28.93 14.95
CA LYS A 230 5.02 -28.74 14.02
C LYS A 230 6.37 -28.55 14.69
N PHE A 231 6.40 -28.24 16.00
CA PHE A 231 7.61 -28.07 16.78
C PHE A 231 8.07 -29.42 17.36
N ASN A 232 8.26 -30.41 16.50
CA ASN A 232 8.82 -31.70 16.87
C ASN A 232 10.22 -31.88 16.26
N SER A 233 11.03 -32.76 16.86
CA SER A 233 12.42 -32.97 16.47
C SER A 233 12.55 -33.50 15.04
N GLU A 234 11.58 -34.31 14.60
CA GLU A 234 11.55 -34.91 13.25
C GLU A 234 11.36 -33.88 12.14
N ILE A 235 10.58 -32.81 12.38
CA ILE A 235 10.35 -31.73 11.42
C ILE A 235 11.44 -30.66 11.53
N MET A 236 11.81 -30.26 12.76
CA MET A 236 12.74 -29.14 12.99
C MET A 236 14.18 -29.46 12.61
N TYR A 237 14.62 -30.70 12.83
CA TYR A 237 16.00 -31.12 12.56
C TYR A 237 16.12 -32.06 11.37
N LYS A 238 15.10 -32.10 10.50
CA LYS A 238 15.19 -32.88 9.26
C LYS A 238 16.33 -32.34 8.42
N CYS A 239 17.45 -33.04 8.40
CA CYS A 239 18.53 -32.76 7.46
C CYS A 239 17.97 -32.94 6.05
N VAL A 240 17.85 -31.83 5.33
CA VAL A 240 17.58 -31.86 3.90
C VAL A 240 18.85 -32.40 3.26
N ASN A 241 18.91 -33.71 3.04
CA ASN A 241 19.94 -34.33 2.24
C ASN A 241 19.75 -33.82 0.80
N ASN A 242 20.58 -32.88 0.37
CA ASN A 242 20.70 -32.52 -1.03
C ASN A 242 21.27 -33.73 -1.79
N VAL A 243 20.40 -34.62 -2.22
CA VAL A 243 20.71 -35.63 -3.23
C VAL A 243 19.64 -35.52 -4.30
N ASN A 244 20.02 -34.86 -5.39
CA ASN A 244 19.53 -35.05 -6.75
C ASN A 244 18.00 -35.10 -6.97
N THR A 245 17.39 -33.93 -7.08
CA THR A 245 16.31 -33.68 -8.05
C THR A 245 16.42 -32.24 -8.55
N VAL A 246 17.43 -32.02 -9.38
CA VAL A 246 17.26 -31.14 -10.54
C VAL A 246 16.32 -31.90 -11.47
N ASN A 247 15.03 -31.55 -11.44
CA ASN A 247 14.01 -31.70 -12.49
C ASN A 247 12.62 -31.74 -11.83
N ASN A 248 11.82 -30.73 -12.19
CA ASN A 248 10.36 -30.61 -12.00
C ASN A 248 9.84 -30.21 -10.61
N VAL A 249 10.03 -28.94 -10.22
CA VAL A 249 8.93 -28.02 -9.84
C VAL A 249 9.46 -26.59 -10.08
N ILE A 250 9.32 -26.11 -11.31
CA ILE A 250 9.29 -24.69 -11.59
C ILE A 250 7.81 -24.32 -11.39
N ASP A 251 7.48 -23.71 -10.26
CA ASP A 251 6.25 -22.91 -10.17
C ASP A 251 6.57 -21.57 -10.84
N GLU A 252 6.52 -21.64 -12.17
CA GLU A 252 6.41 -20.54 -13.11
C GLU A 252 4.99 -19.99 -12.98
N GLU A 253 4.81 -18.94 -12.19
CA GLU A 253 3.97 -17.84 -12.64
C GLU A 253 4.42 -16.55 -11.96
N LEU A 254 4.88 -15.61 -12.79
CA LEU A 254 5.08 -14.19 -12.51
C LEU A 254 6.45 -13.74 -11.96
N LEU A 255 7.56 -13.93 -12.71
CA LEU A 255 8.74 -13.02 -12.64
C LEU A 255 9.89 -13.26 -13.65
N THR A 256 9.75 -14.09 -14.68
CA THR A 256 10.91 -14.55 -15.47
C THR A 256 11.23 -13.79 -16.74
N ASP A 257 10.31 -13.03 -17.33
CA ASP A 257 10.59 -12.40 -18.64
C ASP A 257 11.39 -11.08 -18.52
N GLU A 258 11.14 -10.26 -17.49
CA GLU A 258 11.87 -8.98 -17.32
C GLU A 258 13.33 -9.17 -16.84
N LEU A 259 13.66 -10.29 -16.19
CA LEU A 259 15.02 -10.53 -15.67
C LEU A 259 15.96 -11.11 -16.72
N VAL A 260 15.45 -11.83 -17.73
CA VAL A 260 16.27 -12.40 -18.81
C VAL A 260 16.81 -11.30 -19.72
N ASP A 261 16.01 -10.27 -19.99
CA ASP A 261 16.43 -9.13 -20.80
C ASP A 261 17.48 -8.27 -20.07
N ILE A 262 17.36 -8.11 -18.75
CA ILE A 262 18.35 -7.37 -17.93
C ILE A 262 19.69 -8.10 -17.84
N VAL A 263 19.69 -9.44 -17.82
CA VAL A 263 20.94 -10.23 -17.77
C VAL A 263 21.66 -10.24 -19.12
N ASN A 264 20.93 -10.18 -20.24
CA ASN A 264 21.52 -10.14 -21.57
C ASN A 264 22.11 -8.77 -21.94
N GLU A 265 21.68 -7.68 -21.31
CA GLU A 265 22.26 -6.34 -21.52
C GLU A 265 23.57 -6.09 -20.74
N ILE A 266 23.90 -6.92 -19.75
CA ILE A 266 25.13 -6.76 -18.93
C ILE A 266 26.20 -7.76 -19.44
N SER A 267 26.64 -7.56 -20.67
CA SER A 267 27.91 -8.12 -21.14
C SER A 267 29.05 -7.21 -20.67
N LEU A 268 29.62 -7.48 -19.50
CA LEU A 268 30.89 -6.86 -19.09
C LEU A 268 32.04 -7.50 -19.90
N PRO A 269 33.02 -6.70 -20.37
CA PRO A 269 34.07 -7.17 -21.26
C PRO A 269 35.00 -8.17 -20.57
N ASP A 270 35.33 -9.24 -21.29
CA ASP A 270 36.31 -10.25 -20.89
C ASP A 270 37.67 -9.60 -20.61
N PHE A 271 38.08 -9.59 -19.34
CA PHE A 271 39.47 -9.43 -18.96
C PHE A 271 40.10 -10.82 -18.92
N TYR A 272 40.83 -11.19 -19.97
CA TYR A 272 41.90 -12.18 -19.89
C TYR A 272 43.24 -11.45 -19.94
N ASP A 273 44.22 -12.01 -19.21
CA ASP A 273 45.63 -11.60 -19.10
C ASP A 273 46.29 -11.17 -20.41
#